data_AF-T2S8Q5-F1
#
_entry.id   AF-T2S8Q5-F1
#
_cell.length_a   1.000
_cell.length_b   1.000
_cell.length_c   1.000
_cell.angle_alpha   90.00
_cell.angle_beta   90.00
_cell.angle_gamma   90.00
#
_symmetry.space_group_name_H-M   'P 1'
#
loop_
_entity.id
_entity.type
_entity.pdbx_description
1 polymer ?
#
loop_
_entity_poly.entity_id
_entity_poly.type
_entity_poly.pdbx_seq_one_letter_code
_entity_poly.pdbx_strand_id
1 'polypeptide(L)'
;MVVNHENASRIASAVEKALKESYGELEVEILQENAPSIRKHYSEHKACFKCKMSFEELEPLSFSFNSPKGACESCLGLGTKFSLDISKILDPNTPLNQGAIKVIFGYNRNYYAQMFEGFCAHNGIDTALCFNELNKEQQDALLYGNGTEISFHFKNSPLKRPWKGIIQIAYDMFKEQKDLSDYMSEKTCPSCKGHRLKASSLSVQVAGLKMADFLDKPIEEVYHFFNDPTHFSYLNEQEKKIADPILKEILERVFFYTMWGWGI
;
A
#
# COMPACT_ATOMS: atom_id res chain seq x y z
N MET A 1 -18.53 -42.34 4.81
CA MET A 1 -19.88 -42.61 4.26
C MET A 1 -19.74 -42.83 2.76
N VAL A 2 -20.56 -43.67 2.13
CA VAL A 2 -20.51 -43.86 0.67
C VAL A 2 -21.28 -42.72 -0.01
N VAL A 3 -20.66 -42.06 -0.98
CA VAL A 3 -21.27 -40.95 -1.73
C VAL A 3 -22.28 -41.53 -2.73
N ASN A 4 -23.57 -41.44 -2.40
CA ASN A 4 -24.68 -41.82 -3.27
C ASN A 4 -25.93 -40.98 -2.93
N HIS A 5 -26.95 -41.01 -3.79
CA HIS A 5 -28.18 -40.22 -3.60
C HIS A 5 -28.92 -40.57 -2.31
N GLU A 6 -28.94 -41.84 -1.90
CA GLU A 6 -29.63 -42.30 -0.67
C GLU A 6 -29.01 -41.71 0.60
N ASN A 7 -27.68 -41.52 0.62
CA ASN A 7 -26.96 -40.97 1.76
C ASN A 7 -26.92 -39.43 1.76
N ALA A 8 -27.46 -38.74 0.75
CA ALA A 8 -27.34 -37.29 0.63
C ALA A 8 -27.83 -36.54 1.88
N SER A 9 -29.01 -36.90 2.40
CA SER A 9 -29.56 -36.30 3.62
C SER A 9 -28.69 -36.58 4.86
N ARG A 10 -28.17 -37.80 4.98
CA ARG A 10 -27.30 -38.18 6.11
C ARG A 10 -25.94 -37.47 6.05
N ILE A 11 -25.38 -37.30 4.85
CA ILE A 11 -24.15 -36.54 4.62
C ILE A 11 -24.39 -35.07 4.98
N ALA A 12 -25.50 -34.48 4.53
CA ALA A 12 -25.86 -33.10 4.88
C ALA A 12 -25.98 -32.90 6.40
N SER A 13 -26.68 -33.79 7.12
CA SER A 13 -26.79 -33.71 8.58
C SER A 13 -25.44 -33.88 9.29
N ALA A 14 -24.54 -34.72 8.77
CA ALA A 14 -23.19 -34.88 9.31
C ALA A 14 -22.34 -33.62 9.08
N VAL A 15 -22.47 -32.99 7.91
CA VAL A 15 -21.82 -31.73 7.56
C VAL A 15 -22.30 -30.60 8.49
N GLU A 16 -23.62 -30.43 8.63
CA GLU A 16 -24.22 -29.42 9.51
C GLU A 16 -23.77 -29.62 10.96
N LYS A 17 -23.77 -30.86 11.44
CA LYS A 17 -23.32 -31.18 12.80
C LYS A 17 -21.83 -30.84 12.99
N ALA A 18 -20.99 -31.25 12.05
CA ALA A 18 -19.56 -30.99 12.11
C ALA A 18 -19.27 -29.48 12.12
N LEU A 19 -19.86 -28.72 11.19
CA LEU A 19 -19.75 -27.26 11.14
C LEU A 19 -20.23 -26.60 12.44
N LYS A 20 -21.34 -27.07 13.01
CA LYS A 20 -21.85 -26.52 14.28
C LYS A 20 -20.92 -26.78 15.46
N GLU A 21 -20.32 -27.97 15.54
CA GLU A 21 -19.40 -28.35 16.63
C GLU A 21 -18.01 -27.72 16.50
N SER A 22 -17.60 -27.39 15.27
CA SER A 22 -16.27 -26.83 14.94
C SER A 22 -16.27 -25.31 14.72
N TYR A 23 -17.39 -24.64 14.97
CA TYR A 23 -17.56 -23.20 14.69
C TYR A 23 -17.37 -22.83 13.20
N GLY A 24 -17.92 -23.64 12.29
CA GLY A 24 -17.99 -23.37 10.86
C GLY A 24 -16.86 -23.97 10.04
N GLU A 25 -16.07 -24.91 10.59
CA GLU A 25 -14.95 -25.55 9.91
C GLU A 25 -15.24 -27.04 9.60
N LEU A 26 -14.84 -27.52 8.43
CA LEU A 26 -15.06 -28.91 8.05
C LEU A 26 -13.89 -29.45 7.24
N GLU A 27 -13.33 -30.58 7.67
CA GLU A 27 -12.42 -31.36 6.85
C GLU A 27 -13.15 -32.62 6.34
N VAL A 28 -13.10 -32.82 5.02
CA VAL A 28 -13.65 -34.00 4.35
C VAL A 28 -12.49 -34.81 3.78
N GLU A 29 -12.31 -36.03 4.31
CA GLU A 29 -11.38 -37.01 3.75
C GLU A 29 -12.12 -37.94 2.78
N ILE A 30 -11.76 -37.86 1.51
CA ILE A 30 -12.31 -38.69 0.44
C ILE A 30 -11.38 -39.89 0.27
N LEU A 31 -11.88 -41.07 0.65
CA LEU A 31 -11.20 -42.34 0.45
C LEU A 31 -11.38 -42.80 -1.00
N GLN A 32 -10.29 -43.21 -1.64
CA GLN A 32 -10.29 -43.73 -3.01
C GLN A 32 -9.74 -45.17 -3.01
N GLU A 33 -10.31 -46.04 -3.84
CA GLU A 33 -9.72 -47.36 -4.05
C GLU A 33 -8.40 -47.23 -4.84
N ASN A 34 -7.31 -47.75 -4.28
CA ASN A 34 -5.97 -47.76 -4.87
C ASN A 34 -5.33 -46.38 -5.14
N ALA A 35 -5.79 -45.32 -4.46
CA ALA A 35 -5.18 -44.00 -4.51
C ALA A 35 -5.13 -43.36 -3.10
N PRO A 36 -4.20 -42.43 -2.83
CA PRO A 36 -4.12 -41.74 -1.55
C PRO A 36 -5.42 -40.97 -1.27
N SER A 37 -5.79 -40.88 0.01
CA SER A 37 -6.97 -40.12 0.43
C SER A 37 -6.79 -38.64 0.08
N ILE A 38 -7.86 -38.00 -0.37
CA ILE A 38 -7.88 -36.56 -0.67
C ILE A 38 -8.56 -35.85 0.49
N ARG A 39 -7.85 -34.94 1.14
CA ARG A 39 -8.43 -34.07 2.17
C ARG A 39 -8.83 -32.74 1.56
N LYS A 40 -10.08 -32.34 1.82
CA LYS A 40 -10.61 -31.03 1.44
C LYS A 40 -11.09 -30.31 2.69
N HIS A 41 -10.61 -29.09 2.87
CA HIS A 41 -11.06 -28.20 3.93
C HIS A 41 -12.14 -27.27 3.39
N TYR A 42 -13.18 -27.07 4.18
CA TYR A 42 -14.30 -26.17 3.95
C TYR A 42 -14.47 -25.27 5.19
N SER A 43 -14.90 -24.04 4.97
CA SER A 43 -15.21 -23.09 6.04
C SER A 43 -16.46 -22.30 5.64
N GLU A 44 -17.35 -22.07 6.61
CA GLU A 44 -18.46 -21.12 6.48
C GLU A 44 -17.97 -19.66 6.58
N HIS A 45 -16.78 -19.45 7.14
CA HIS A 45 -16.16 -18.15 7.21
C HIS A 45 -15.44 -17.85 5.89
N LYS A 46 -15.44 -16.58 5.48
CA LYS A 46 -14.59 -16.12 4.38
C LYS A 46 -13.14 -16.08 4.89
N ALA A 47 -12.50 -17.23 5.04
CA ALA A 47 -11.14 -17.33 5.56
C ALA A 47 -10.26 -18.19 4.66
N CYS A 48 -9.02 -17.77 4.47
CA CYS A 48 -7.99 -18.59 3.84
C CYS A 48 -7.17 -19.30 4.91
N PHE A 49 -7.36 -20.61 5.05
CA PHE A 49 -6.64 -21.42 6.03
C PHE A 49 -5.12 -21.46 5.78
N LYS A 50 -4.71 -21.46 4.51
CA LYS A 50 -3.28 -21.42 4.14
C LYS A 50 -2.62 -20.10 4.56
N CYS A 51 -3.32 -18.98 4.39
CA CYS A 51 -2.80 -17.65 4.70
C CYS A 51 -3.10 -17.21 6.14
N LYS A 52 -3.94 -17.95 6.88
CA LYS A 52 -4.46 -17.60 8.21
C LYS A 52 -5.07 -16.20 8.26
N MET A 53 -5.84 -15.86 7.23
CA MET A 53 -6.50 -14.57 7.09
C MET A 53 -8.01 -14.75 6.97
N SER A 54 -8.77 -13.92 7.67
CA SER A 54 -10.21 -13.76 7.47
C SER A 54 -10.50 -12.54 6.60
N PHE A 55 -11.56 -12.61 5.80
CA PHE A 55 -12.05 -11.57 4.94
C PHE A 55 -13.44 -11.14 5.42
N GLU A 56 -13.69 -9.84 5.34
CA GLU A 56 -15.02 -9.29 5.59
C GLU A 56 -15.96 -9.65 4.43
N GLU A 57 -17.25 -9.52 4.68
CA GLU A 57 -18.23 -9.61 3.61
C GLU A 57 -17.98 -8.52 2.55
N LEU A 58 -18.13 -8.90 1.28
CA LEU A 58 -17.94 -7.96 0.19
C LEU A 58 -19.22 -7.15 0.05
N GLU A 59 -19.17 -5.92 0.52
CA GLU A 59 -20.23 -4.93 0.36
C GLU A 59 -19.76 -3.84 -0.60
N PRO A 60 -20.67 -3.10 -1.26
CA PRO A 60 -20.29 -1.94 -2.08
C PRO A 60 -19.41 -0.93 -1.32
N LEU A 61 -19.64 -0.75 -0.01
CA LEU A 61 -18.83 0.12 0.85
C LEU A 61 -17.38 -0.33 0.98
N SER A 62 -17.09 -1.63 0.84
CA SER A 62 -15.74 -2.18 0.82
C SER A 62 -14.94 -1.70 -0.41
N PHE A 63 -15.60 -1.18 -1.44
CA PHE A 63 -14.97 -0.63 -2.64
C PHE A 63 -15.06 0.91 -2.73
N SER A 64 -15.49 1.56 -1.65
CA SER A 64 -15.54 3.02 -1.55
C SER A 64 -14.36 3.56 -0.77
N PHE A 65 -13.51 4.36 -1.42
CA PHE A 65 -12.42 5.07 -0.74
C PHE A 65 -12.92 6.20 0.18
N ASN A 66 -14.22 6.54 0.12
CA ASN A 66 -14.87 7.48 1.03
C ASN A 66 -15.43 6.80 2.29
N SER A 67 -15.38 5.46 2.37
CA SER A 67 -15.81 4.70 3.54
C SER A 67 -14.60 4.13 4.28
N PRO A 68 -14.56 4.16 5.62
CA PRO A 68 -13.53 3.47 6.39
C PRO A 68 -13.43 1.97 6.09
N LYS A 69 -14.52 1.35 5.61
CA LYS A 69 -14.52 -0.07 5.20
C LYS A 69 -13.64 -0.31 3.97
N GLY A 70 -13.67 0.58 2.98
CA GLY A 70 -12.92 0.43 1.73
C GLY A 70 -11.63 1.24 1.64
N ALA A 71 -11.51 2.34 2.39
CA ALA A 71 -10.40 3.27 2.32
C ALA A 71 -9.07 2.66 2.78
N CYS A 72 -8.01 2.94 2.03
CA CYS A 72 -6.65 2.60 2.43
C CYS A 72 -6.33 3.24 3.78
N GLU A 73 -6.03 2.43 4.80
CA GLU A 73 -5.76 2.89 6.17
C GLU A 73 -4.53 3.81 6.25
N SER A 74 -3.58 3.59 5.35
CA SER A 74 -2.32 4.32 5.30
C SER A 74 -2.52 5.79 4.91
N CYS A 75 -3.38 6.07 3.93
CA CYS A 75 -3.65 7.41 3.41
C CYS A 75 -5.10 7.89 3.59
N LEU A 76 -5.91 7.15 4.36
CA LEU A 76 -7.32 7.44 4.63
C LEU A 76 -8.15 7.68 3.36
N GLY A 77 -7.87 6.92 2.30
CA GLY A 77 -8.59 7.05 1.03
C GLY A 77 -8.19 8.26 0.18
N LEU A 78 -7.12 8.98 0.51
CA LEU A 78 -6.60 10.07 -0.33
C LEU A 78 -5.86 9.56 -1.57
N GLY A 79 -5.19 8.40 -1.47
CA GLY A 79 -4.30 7.88 -2.52
C GLY A 79 -2.88 8.45 -2.45
N THR A 80 -2.69 9.51 -1.69
CA THR A 80 -1.42 10.21 -1.53
C THR A 80 -1.09 10.43 -0.05
N LYS A 81 0.16 10.77 0.22
CA LYS A 81 0.65 11.19 1.53
C LYS A 81 1.51 12.42 1.37
N PHE A 82 1.37 13.35 2.30
CA PHE A 82 2.34 14.41 2.46
C PHE A 82 3.60 13.85 3.11
N SER A 83 4.74 14.04 2.46
CA SER A 83 6.05 13.69 2.98
C SER A 83 7.00 14.87 2.81
N LEU A 84 8.02 14.96 3.65
CA LEU A 84 9.06 15.98 3.46
C LEU A 84 9.70 15.82 2.09
N ASP A 85 9.75 16.91 1.35
CA ASP A 85 10.39 16.98 0.07
C ASP A 85 11.87 17.31 0.25
N ILE A 86 12.72 16.31 -0.01
CA ILE A 86 14.16 16.44 0.11
C ILE A 86 14.67 17.58 -0.78
N SER A 87 14.11 17.78 -1.98
CA SER A 87 14.52 18.83 -2.90
C SER A 87 14.26 20.25 -2.38
N LYS A 88 13.29 20.40 -1.46
CA LYS A 88 12.99 21.69 -0.83
C LYS A 88 13.90 22.01 0.35
N ILE A 89 14.56 21.00 0.91
CA ILE A 89 15.38 21.08 2.13
C ILE A 89 16.88 21.01 1.81
N LEU A 90 17.23 20.25 0.78
CA LEU A 90 18.58 19.96 0.35
C LEU A 90 18.71 20.27 -1.15
N ASP A 91 19.65 21.14 -1.50
CA ASP A 91 20.11 21.34 -2.86
C ASP A 91 21.26 20.38 -3.16
N PRO A 92 21.08 19.40 -4.06
CA PRO A 92 22.06 18.35 -4.25
C PRO A 92 23.30 18.77 -5.07
N ASN A 93 23.27 19.97 -5.68
CA ASN A 93 24.34 20.48 -6.54
C ASN A 93 25.17 21.58 -5.88
N THR A 94 24.80 21.99 -4.67
CA THR A 94 25.58 22.94 -3.88
C THR A 94 26.52 22.15 -2.95
N PRO A 95 27.78 22.58 -2.77
CA PRO A 95 28.69 21.98 -1.79
C PRO A 95 28.09 21.98 -0.39
N LEU A 96 28.29 20.91 0.36
CA LEU A 96 27.68 20.73 1.68
C LEU A 96 28.02 21.85 2.66
N ASN A 97 29.25 22.37 2.63
CA ASN A 97 29.72 23.49 3.44
C ASN A 97 29.24 24.88 2.96
N GLN A 98 28.64 24.98 1.78
CA GLN A 98 28.13 26.23 1.20
C GLN A 98 26.62 26.43 1.39
N GLY A 99 26.01 25.69 2.31
CA GLY A 99 24.59 25.87 2.64
C GLY A 99 23.64 25.01 1.82
N ALA A 100 24.12 23.88 1.28
CA ALA A 100 23.29 22.90 0.56
C ALA A 100 22.06 22.44 1.38
N ILE A 101 22.16 22.43 2.71
CA ILE A 101 21.12 21.91 3.61
C ILE A 101 20.49 23.05 4.42
N LYS A 102 19.26 23.45 4.07
CA LYS A 102 18.55 24.59 4.68
C LYS A 102 18.34 24.43 6.18
N VAL A 103 18.06 23.23 6.68
CA VAL A 103 17.80 23.00 8.11
C VAL A 103 19.05 23.05 8.97
N ILE A 104 20.23 22.85 8.38
CA ILE A 104 21.52 22.92 9.07
C ILE A 104 22.06 24.36 9.06
N PHE A 105 21.98 25.02 7.90
CA PHE A 105 22.59 26.33 7.69
C PHE A 105 21.59 27.51 7.70
N GLY A 106 20.29 27.25 7.78
CA GLY A 106 19.24 28.28 7.82
C GLY A 106 18.82 28.65 9.24
N TYR A 107 18.47 27.67 10.07
CA TYR A 107 17.87 27.87 11.41
C TYR A 107 18.85 27.46 12.52
N ASN A 108 19.03 28.32 13.55
CA ASN A 108 19.92 28.06 14.69
C ASN A 108 21.32 27.52 14.27
N ARG A 109 21.95 28.26 13.34
CA ARG A 109 23.16 27.86 12.60
C ARG A 109 24.22 27.19 13.45
N ASN A 110 24.48 27.69 14.65
CA ASN A 110 25.65 27.28 15.42
C ASN A 110 25.55 25.86 15.99
N TYR A 111 24.37 25.40 16.45
CA TYR A 111 24.26 24.05 17.03
C TYR A 111 24.24 22.97 15.95
N TYR A 112 23.37 23.12 14.96
CA TYR A 112 23.20 22.11 13.92
C TYR A 112 24.38 22.06 12.95
N ALA A 113 25.03 23.19 12.64
CA ALA A 113 26.26 23.17 11.84
C ALA A 113 27.40 22.43 12.56
N GLN A 114 27.61 22.66 13.86
CA GLN A 114 28.64 21.95 14.62
C GLN A 114 28.36 20.46 14.74
N MET A 115 27.08 20.09 14.93
CA MET A 115 26.65 18.68 14.91
C MET A 115 26.87 18.04 13.54
N PHE A 116 26.59 18.76 12.45
CA PHE A 116 26.79 18.32 11.07
C PHE A 116 28.28 18.15 10.73
N GLU A 117 29.13 19.10 11.12
CA GLU A 117 30.59 18.99 10.95
C GLU A 117 31.14 17.77 11.70
N GLY A 118 30.70 17.54 12.94
CA GLY A 118 31.05 16.34 13.70
C GLY A 118 30.60 15.06 12.99
N PHE A 119 29.42 15.06 12.38
CA PHE A 119 28.90 13.91 11.62
C PHE A 119 29.76 13.64 10.39
N CYS A 120 30.08 14.67 9.61
CA CYS A 120 30.93 14.55 8.43
C CYS A 120 32.33 14.04 8.80
N ALA A 121 32.93 14.58 9.87
CA ALA A 121 34.22 14.12 10.36
C ALA A 121 34.21 12.65 10.80
N HIS A 122 33.15 12.21 11.50
CA HIS A 122 33.02 10.83 11.96
C HIS A 122 32.86 9.84 10.80
N ASN A 123 32.15 10.24 9.74
CA ASN A 123 31.81 9.37 8.60
C ASN A 123 32.74 9.56 7.39
N GLY A 124 33.81 10.34 7.54
CA GLY A 124 34.75 10.63 6.45
C GLY A 124 34.09 11.30 5.24
N ILE A 125 33.09 12.14 5.46
CA ILE A 125 32.39 12.89 4.40
C ILE A 125 33.12 14.21 4.20
N ASP A 126 33.63 14.43 2.98
CA ASP A 126 34.18 15.72 2.59
C ASP A 126 33.05 16.74 2.38
N THR A 127 33.08 17.82 3.14
CA THR A 127 32.04 18.86 3.09
C THR A 127 32.19 19.82 1.91
N ALA A 128 33.31 19.76 1.17
CA ALA A 128 33.48 20.47 -0.09
C ALA A 128 32.75 19.78 -1.26
N LEU A 129 32.38 18.51 -1.11
CA LEU A 129 31.59 17.79 -2.09
C LEU A 129 30.11 18.19 -2.04
N CYS A 130 29.43 18.04 -3.17
CA CYS A 130 27.99 18.14 -3.30
C CYS A 130 27.34 16.81 -2.90
N PHE A 131 26.06 16.83 -2.54
CA PHE A 131 25.35 15.61 -2.12
C PHE A 131 25.37 14.50 -3.18
N ASN A 132 25.22 14.88 -4.46
CA ASN A 132 25.25 13.93 -5.58
C ASN A 132 26.61 13.26 -5.81
N GLU A 133 27.69 13.84 -5.27
CA GLU A 133 29.05 13.30 -5.38
C GLU A 133 29.36 12.27 -4.28
N LEU A 134 28.54 12.22 -3.23
CA LEU A 134 28.67 11.24 -2.15
C LEU A 134 28.23 9.85 -2.63
N ASN A 135 28.82 8.80 -2.04
CA ASN A 135 28.35 7.44 -2.27
C ASN A 135 26.98 7.20 -1.60
N LYS A 136 26.29 6.13 -2.01
CA LYS A 136 24.91 5.85 -1.57
C LYS A 136 24.79 5.66 -0.05
N GLU A 137 25.77 5.01 0.59
CA GLU A 137 25.80 4.83 2.04
C GLU A 137 25.95 6.16 2.78
N GLN A 138 26.81 7.05 2.30
CA GLN A 138 26.98 8.41 2.85
C GLN A 138 25.73 9.26 2.67
N GLN A 139 25.10 9.19 1.49
CA GLN A 139 23.83 9.87 1.22
C GLN A 139 22.73 9.40 2.18
N ASP A 140 22.58 8.08 2.35
CA ASP A 140 21.54 7.49 3.19
C ASP A 140 21.82 7.78 4.69
N ALA A 141 23.07 7.67 5.14
CA ALA A 141 23.47 8.04 6.50
C ALA A 141 23.22 9.52 6.79
N LEU A 142 23.44 10.40 5.80
CA LEU A 142 23.19 11.83 5.95
C LEU A 142 21.68 12.13 6.05
N LEU A 143 20.86 11.51 5.19
CA LEU A 143 19.41 11.77 5.13
C LEU A 143 18.62 11.11 6.28
N TYR A 144 18.89 9.84 6.56
CA TYR A 144 18.09 8.99 7.45
C TYR A 144 18.77 8.71 8.80
N GLY A 145 20.05 9.04 8.94
CA GLY A 145 20.84 8.67 10.08
C GLY A 145 21.39 7.25 9.98
N ASN A 146 22.41 6.97 10.78
CA ASN A 146 23.06 5.65 10.85
C ASN A 146 23.24 5.16 12.29
N GLY A 147 22.50 5.75 13.24
CA GLY A 147 22.55 5.38 14.66
C GLY A 147 23.85 5.72 15.37
N THR A 148 24.78 6.43 14.70
CA THR A 148 26.04 6.84 15.31
C THR A 148 25.84 8.01 16.27
N GLU A 149 26.52 7.94 17.40
CA GLU A 149 26.64 9.07 18.31
C GLU A 149 27.78 9.98 17.86
N ILE A 150 27.45 11.22 17.56
CA ILE A 150 28.39 12.22 17.08
C ILE A 150 28.84 13.09 18.26
N SER A 151 30.16 13.22 18.39
CA SER A 151 30.79 14.13 19.34
C SER A 151 31.08 15.47 18.65
N PHE A 152 30.62 16.56 19.23
CA PHE A 152 30.87 17.92 18.74
C PHE A 152 30.93 18.91 19.91
N HIS A 153 31.58 20.05 19.71
CA HIS A 153 31.63 21.10 20.72
C HIS A 153 30.56 22.15 20.44
N PHE A 154 29.76 22.51 21.44
CA PHE A 154 28.83 23.65 21.38
C PHE A 154 29.07 24.59 22.54
N LYS A 155 29.32 25.88 22.25
CA LYS A 155 29.67 26.91 23.26
C LYS A 155 30.77 26.44 24.23
N ASN A 156 31.84 25.83 23.69
CA ASN A 156 32.98 25.23 24.42
C ASN A 156 32.66 24.01 25.31
N SER A 157 31.43 23.50 25.30
CA SER A 157 31.07 22.25 25.98
C SER A 157 31.09 21.07 25.00
N PRO A 158 31.82 19.98 25.28
CA PRO A 158 31.72 18.76 24.50
C PRO A 158 30.33 18.15 24.69
N LEU A 159 29.66 17.84 23.58
CA LEU A 159 28.37 17.17 23.54
C LEU A 159 28.47 15.90 22.72
N LYS A 160 27.66 14.91 23.08
CA LYS A 160 27.50 13.66 22.34
C LYS A 160 26.02 13.44 22.07
N ARG A 161 25.63 13.33 20.80
CA ARG A 161 24.22 13.16 20.41
C ARG A 161 24.10 12.20 19.23
N PRO A 162 23.03 11.40 19.15
CA PRO A 162 22.78 10.57 17.98
C PRO A 162 22.47 11.44 16.74
N TRP A 163 23.06 11.08 15.61
CA TRP A 163 22.68 11.68 14.32
C TRP A 163 21.38 11.07 13.82
N LYS A 164 20.28 11.84 13.90
CA LYS A 164 18.94 11.41 13.49
C LYS A 164 18.70 11.45 11.97
N GLY A 165 19.62 12.04 11.21
CA GLY A 165 19.42 12.34 9.78
C GLY A 165 18.70 13.67 9.52
N ILE A 166 18.98 14.27 8.36
CA ILE A 166 18.40 15.55 7.92
C ILE A 166 16.87 15.51 7.91
N ILE A 167 16.27 14.40 7.46
CA ILE A 167 14.81 14.29 7.30
C ILE A 167 14.13 14.38 8.66
N GLN A 168 14.61 13.63 9.65
CA GLN A 168 14.04 13.66 10.99
C GLN A 168 14.28 15.02 11.68
N ILE A 169 15.46 15.62 11.50
CA ILE A 169 15.77 16.96 12.03
C ILE A 169 14.80 18.00 11.42
N ALA A 170 14.59 17.95 10.11
CA ALA A 170 13.65 18.83 9.41
C ALA A 170 12.21 18.64 9.92
N TYR A 171 11.78 17.38 10.07
CA TYR A 171 10.45 17.08 10.61
C TYR A 171 10.28 17.62 12.03
N ASP A 172 11.23 17.34 12.93
CA ASP A 172 11.19 17.80 14.31
C ASP A 172 11.16 19.34 14.40
N MET A 173 11.84 20.02 13.48
CA MET A 173 11.91 21.49 13.43
C MET A 173 10.64 22.13 12.87
N PHE A 174 10.04 21.54 11.84
CA PHE A 174 8.90 22.13 11.13
C PHE A 174 7.53 21.66 11.62
N LYS A 175 7.44 20.54 12.36
CA LYS A 175 6.14 19.98 12.81
C LYS A 175 5.28 20.96 13.62
N GLU A 176 5.89 21.92 14.31
CA GLU A 176 5.20 22.94 15.11
C GLU A 176 5.07 24.29 14.40
N GLN A 177 5.63 24.41 13.18
CA GLN A 177 5.60 25.64 12.39
C GLN A 177 4.42 25.63 11.42
N LYS A 178 3.84 26.80 11.15
CA LYS A 178 2.74 26.96 10.19
C LYS A 178 3.14 26.64 8.75
N ASP A 179 4.44 26.75 8.45
CA ASP A 179 4.97 26.67 7.09
C ASP A 179 5.43 25.25 6.70
N LEU A 180 5.07 24.21 7.49
CA LEU A 180 5.41 22.81 7.21
C LEU A 180 4.99 22.40 5.79
N SER A 181 3.84 22.90 5.31
CA SER A 181 3.34 22.68 3.96
C SER A 181 4.34 23.07 2.87
N ASP A 182 5.14 24.10 3.11
CA ASP A 182 6.08 24.62 2.12
C ASP A 182 7.21 23.63 1.87
N TYR A 183 7.56 22.80 2.86
CA TYR A 183 8.59 21.77 2.78
C TYR A 183 8.06 20.36 2.50
N MET A 184 6.74 20.22 2.38
CA MET A 184 6.12 18.95 2.04
C MET A 184 5.80 18.86 0.55
N SER A 185 5.81 17.64 0.04
CA SER A 185 5.27 17.28 -1.27
C SER A 185 4.27 16.16 -1.09
N GLU A 186 3.23 16.19 -1.93
CA GLU A 186 2.32 15.08 -2.08
C GLU A 186 3.02 13.96 -2.84
N LYS A 187 3.08 12.77 -2.25
CA LYS A 187 3.61 11.57 -2.90
C LYS A 187 2.54 10.50 -2.94
N THR A 188 2.56 9.69 -4.01
CA THR A 188 1.69 8.52 -4.13
C THR A 188 1.84 7.62 -2.91
N CYS A 189 0.72 7.21 -2.32
CA CYS A 189 0.73 6.35 -1.14
C CYS A 189 1.35 5.00 -1.51
N PRO A 190 2.43 4.55 -0.85
CA PRO A 190 3.10 3.29 -1.20
C PRO A 190 2.24 2.06 -0.89
N SER A 191 1.31 2.16 0.07
CA SER A 191 0.48 1.04 0.50
C SER A 191 -0.62 0.67 -0.51
N CYS A 192 -1.30 1.67 -1.09
CA CYS A 192 -2.33 1.44 -2.11
C CYS A 192 -1.87 1.81 -3.53
N LYS A 193 -0.64 2.31 -3.69
CA LYS A 193 -0.08 2.77 -4.96
C LYS A 193 -0.97 3.80 -5.69
N GLY A 194 -1.65 4.67 -4.94
CA GLY A 194 -2.57 5.66 -5.51
C GLY A 194 -4.03 5.21 -5.61
N HIS A 195 -4.33 3.91 -5.52
CA HIS A 195 -5.68 3.36 -5.71
C HIS A 195 -6.67 3.62 -4.58
N ARG A 196 -6.24 4.29 -3.50
CA ARG A 196 -7.10 4.78 -2.40
C ARG A 196 -7.82 3.70 -1.57
N LEU A 197 -7.76 2.42 -1.96
CA LEU A 197 -8.50 1.32 -1.33
C LEU A 197 -7.61 0.40 -0.48
N LYS A 198 -8.23 -0.38 0.42
CA LYS A 198 -7.57 -1.44 1.18
C LYS A 198 -7.07 -2.56 0.28
N ALA A 199 -6.03 -3.26 0.73
CA ALA A 199 -5.46 -4.39 0.01
C ALA A 199 -6.49 -5.52 -0.22
N SER A 200 -7.39 -5.76 0.75
CA SER A 200 -8.49 -6.74 0.61
C SER A 200 -9.42 -6.39 -0.54
N SER A 201 -9.87 -5.13 -0.62
CA SER A 201 -10.72 -4.62 -1.70
C SER A 201 -10.03 -4.69 -3.06
N LEU A 202 -8.75 -4.30 -3.13
CA LEU A 202 -7.95 -4.37 -4.35
C LEU A 202 -7.61 -5.80 -4.79
N SER A 203 -7.80 -6.80 -3.92
CA SER A 203 -7.52 -8.20 -4.25
C SER A 203 -8.71 -8.90 -4.91
N VAL A 204 -9.91 -8.31 -4.86
CA VAL A 204 -11.10 -8.87 -5.51
C VAL A 204 -10.96 -8.76 -7.02
N GLN A 205 -11.31 -9.85 -7.70
CA GLN A 205 -11.20 -9.96 -9.15
C GLN A 205 -12.55 -10.24 -9.79
N VAL A 206 -12.77 -9.63 -10.95
CA VAL A 206 -13.88 -9.93 -11.85
C VAL A 206 -13.25 -10.29 -13.19
N ALA A 207 -13.62 -11.45 -13.75
CA ALA A 207 -13.05 -11.95 -15.00
C ALA A 207 -11.49 -11.95 -15.02
N GLY A 208 -10.87 -12.25 -13.86
CA GLY A 208 -9.41 -12.32 -13.71
C GLY A 208 -8.68 -10.97 -13.54
N LEU A 209 -9.40 -9.85 -13.56
CA LEU A 209 -8.84 -8.51 -13.36
C LEU A 209 -9.26 -7.92 -12.02
N LYS A 210 -8.33 -7.23 -11.35
CA LYS A 210 -8.57 -6.48 -10.13
C LYS A 210 -9.10 -5.10 -10.45
N MET A 211 -9.70 -4.46 -9.45
CA MET A 211 -10.16 -3.07 -9.57
C MET A 211 -9.02 -2.10 -9.95
N ALA A 212 -7.81 -2.30 -9.41
CA ALA A 212 -6.64 -1.52 -9.78
C ALA A 212 -6.32 -1.59 -11.29
N ASP A 213 -6.43 -2.80 -11.86
CA ASP A 213 -6.10 -3.03 -13.27
C ASP A 213 -7.05 -2.24 -14.20
N PHE A 214 -8.30 -2.01 -13.79
CA PHE A 214 -9.25 -1.16 -14.53
C PHE A 214 -8.97 0.33 -14.35
N LEU A 215 -8.52 0.74 -13.16
CA LEU A 215 -8.24 2.15 -12.86
C LEU A 215 -6.99 2.67 -13.56
N ASP A 216 -6.02 1.79 -13.81
CA ASP A 216 -4.76 2.12 -14.50
C ASP A 216 -4.88 2.04 -16.04
N LYS A 217 -6.03 1.59 -16.56
CA LYS A 217 -6.25 1.40 -18.01
C LYS A 217 -6.86 2.63 -18.68
N PRO A 218 -6.50 2.91 -19.95
CA PRO A 218 -7.25 3.83 -20.78
C PRO A 218 -8.72 3.44 -20.86
N ILE A 219 -9.61 4.43 -20.89
CA ILE A 219 -11.06 4.20 -20.83
C ILE A 219 -11.56 3.39 -22.04
N GLU A 220 -10.87 3.48 -23.19
CA GLU A 220 -11.13 2.69 -24.40
C GLU A 220 -10.86 1.20 -24.18
N GLU A 221 -9.77 0.84 -23.48
CA GLU A 221 -9.49 -0.55 -23.14
C GLU A 221 -10.55 -1.11 -22.19
N VAL A 222 -11.00 -0.28 -21.24
CA VAL A 222 -12.09 -0.64 -20.33
C VAL A 222 -13.39 -0.88 -21.12
N TYR A 223 -13.71 -0.04 -22.10
CA TYR A 223 -14.86 -0.24 -22.98
C TYR A 223 -14.79 -1.57 -23.72
N HIS A 224 -13.67 -1.84 -24.39
CA HIS A 224 -13.48 -3.08 -25.14
C HIS A 224 -13.60 -4.32 -24.25
N PHE A 225 -13.09 -4.25 -23.02
CA PHE A 225 -13.22 -5.31 -22.04
C PHE A 225 -14.69 -5.62 -21.71
N PHE A 226 -15.48 -4.61 -21.35
CA PHE A 226 -16.89 -4.80 -20.98
C PHE A 226 -17.79 -5.10 -22.18
N ASN A 227 -17.39 -4.73 -23.40
CA ASN A 227 -18.14 -5.01 -24.62
C ASN A 227 -17.95 -6.45 -25.13
N ASP A 228 -16.92 -7.18 -24.66
CA ASP A 228 -16.70 -8.58 -25.02
C ASP A 228 -17.42 -9.51 -24.01
N PRO A 229 -18.53 -10.15 -24.41
CA PRO A 229 -19.31 -11.01 -23.51
C PRO A 229 -18.56 -12.29 -23.14
N THR A 230 -17.50 -12.67 -23.87
CA THR A 230 -16.76 -13.91 -23.57
C THR A 230 -16.04 -13.84 -22.23
N HIS A 231 -15.67 -12.65 -21.76
CA HIS A 231 -15.07 -12.41 -20.44
C HIS A 231 -15.99 -12.83 -19.28
N PHE A 232 -17.31 -12.84 -19.49
CA PHE A 232 -18.30 -13.17 -18.46
C PHE A 232 -18.96 -14.54 -18.69
N SER A 233 -18.43 -15.35 -19.61
CA SER A 233 -18.97 -16.68 -19.95
C SER A 233 -18.94 -17.69 -18.79
N TYR A 234 -18.13 -17.44 -17.77
CA TYR A 234 -18.03 -18.27 -16.57
C TYR A 234 -19.21 -18.09 -15.59
N LEU A 235 -20.03 -17.06 -15.77
CA LEU A 235 -21.19 -16.80 -14.91
C LEU A 235 -22.30 -17.82 -15.16
N ASN A 236 -22.90 -18.31 -14.09
CA ASN A 236 -24.10 -19.15 -14.17
C ASN A 236 -25.37 -18.31 -14.43
N GLU A 237 -26.50 -18.97 -14.70
CA GLU A 237 -27.76 -18.29 -15.06
C GLU A 237 -28.30 -17.36 -13.97
N GLN A 238 -28.04 -17.65 -12.68
CA GLN A 238 -28.44 -16.78 -11.59
C GLN A 238 -27.51 -15.56 -11.49
N GLU A 239 -26.20 -15.77 -11.62
CA GLU A 239 -25.20 -14.70 -11.59
C GLU A 239 -25.39 -13.73 -12.76
N LYS A 240 -25.67 -14.24 -13.97
CA LYS A 240 -26.00 -13.40 -15.13
C LYS A 240 -27.20 -12.50 -14.87
N LYS A 241 -28.30 -13.03 -14.34
CA LYS A 241 -29.48 -12.23 -13.99
C LYS A 241 -29.18 -11.08 -13.02
N ILE A 242 -28.22 -11.27 -12.12
CA ILE A 242 -27.78 -10.24 -11.18
C ILE A 242 -26.82 -9.25 -11.85
N ALA A 243 -25.89 -9.74 -12.67
CA ALA A 243 -24.81 -8.96 -13.26
C ALA A 243 -25.25 -8.14 -14.49
N ASP A 244 -26.15 -8.65 -15.33
CA ASP A 244 -26.51 -8.04 -16.62
C ASP A 244 -26.94 -6.57 -16.51
N PRO A 245 -27.81 -6.16 -15.56
CA PRO A 245 -28.18 -4.75 -15.41
C PRO A 245 -26.98 -3.87 -15.04
N ILE A 246 -26.06 -4.39 -14.22
CA ILE A 246 -24.88 -3.67 -13.74
C ILE A 246 -23.85 -3.54 -14.88
N LEU A 247 -23.59 -4.63 -15.60
CA LEU A 247 -22.66 -4.65 -16.73
C LEU A 247 -23.14 -3.72 -17.85
N LYS A 248 -24.45 -3.71 -18.12
CA LYS A 248 -25.05 -2.79 -19.10
C LYS A 248 -24.87 -1.33 -18.70
N GLU A 249 -25.16 -0.97 -17.46
CA GLU A 249 -24.95 0.40 -16.95
C GLU A 249 -23.49 0.83 -17.02
N ILE A 250 -22.54 -0.07 -16.67
CA ILE A 250 -21.10 0.20 -16.79
C ILE A 250 -20.74 0.46 -18.26
N LEU A 251 -21.15 -0.43 -19.17
CA LEU A 251 -20.83 -0.32 -20.59
C LEU A 251 -21.37 0.99 -21.19
N GLU A 252 -22.62 1.35 -20.86
CA GLU A 252 -23.26 2.59 -21.33
C GLU A 252 -22.51 3.84 -20.85
N ARG A 253 -22.08 3.87 -19.57
CA ARG A 253 -21.30 4.99 -19.01
C ARG A 253 -19.91 5.09 -19.61
N VAL A 254 -19.20 3.97 -19.73
CA VAL A 254 -17.86 3.95 -20.30
C VAL A 254 -17.91 4.36 -21.78
N PHE A 255 -18.90 3.86 -22.53
CA PHE A 255 -19.15 4.26 -23.91
C PHE A 255 -19.37 5.78 -24.03
N PHE A 256 -20.19 6.36 -23.16
CA PHE A 256 -20.38 7.81 -23.12
C PHE A 256 -19.03 8.54 -23.01
N TYR A 257 -18.17 8.19 -22.06
CA TYR A 257 -16.86 8.87 -21.91
C TYR A 257 -15.95 8.71 -23.13
N THR A 258 -15.93 7.54 -23.77
CA THR A 258 -15.15 7.33 -25.01
C THR A 258 -15.66 8.18 -26.18
N MET A 259 -16.98 8.36 -26.31
CA MET A 259 -17.60 9.11 -27.41
C MET A 259 -17.26 10.61 -27.38
N TRP A 260 -17.17 11.21 -26.19
CA TRP A 260 -16.89 12.63 -26.04
C TRP A 260 -15.39 12.96 -26.10
N GLY A 261 -14.50 11.97 -26.23
CA GLY A 261 -13.05 12.16 -26.28
C GLY A 261 -12.43 12.56 -24.94
N TRP A 262 -13.02 12.16 -23.82
CA TRP A 262 -12.49 12.40 -22.46
C TRP A 262 -11.53 11.28 -22.02
N GLY A 263 -11.11 10.42 -22.95
CA GLY A 263 -10.16 9.33 -22.75
C GLY A 263 -8.71 9.74 -22.97
N ILE A 264 -8.23 10.75 -22.24
CA ILE A 264 -6.80 11.13 -22.18
C ILE A 264 -6.30 10.94 -20.75
#